data_AF-A0A3C1VBT2-F1
#
_entry.id   AF-A0A3C1VBT2-F1
#
_cell.length_a   1.000
_cell.length_b   1.000
_cell.length_c   1.000
_cell.angle_alpha   90.00
_cell.angle_beta   90.00
_cell.angle_gamma   90.00
#
_symmetry.space_group_name_H-M   'P 1'
#
loop_
_entity.id
_entity.type
_entity.pdbx_description
1 polymer ?
#
loop_
_entity_poly.entity_id
_entity_poly.type
_entity_poly.pdbx_seq_one_letter_code
_entity_poly.pdbx_strand_id
1 'polypeptide(L)'
;MFVPLLHRPGEAQVDFGHALAKVNGRLRKVAFFVMALPYNDASFVMAFERECTETFWEGHARAFEFFGGVSKRITYDNTKVAVRQPPQDVRRHLADEFVDGHPRGQAHRRIG
;
A
#
# COMPACT_ATOMS: atom_id res chain seq x y z
N MET A 1 8.90 30.30 18.09
CA MET A 1 7.57 30.34 17.45
C MET A 1 6.89 29.00 17.73
N PHE A 2 5.75 28.99 18.40
CA PHE A 2 4.96 27.78 18.69
C PHE A 2 3.79 27.76 17.71
N VAL A 3 3.71 26.73 16.86
CA VAL A 3 2.55 26.50 15.99
C VAL A 3 1.78 25.33 16.61
N PRO A 4 0.57 25.55 17.15
CA PRO A 4 -0.21 24.46 17.71
C PRO A 4 -0.56 23.47 16.60
N LEU A 5 -0.09 22.24 16.76
CA LEU A 5 -0.44 21.10 15.91
C LEU A 5 -1.86 20.64 16.27
N LEU A 6 -2.87 21.32 15.73
CA LEU A 6 -4.26 20.91 15.88
C LEU A 6 -4.53 19.76 14.91
N HIS A 7 -4.49 18.53 15.42
CA HIS A 7 -4.84 17.34 14.64
C HIS A 7 -6.32 17.02 14.81
N ARG A 8 -7.04 16.83 13.69
CA ARG A 8 -8.45 16.44 13.76
C ARG A 8 -8.57 14.94 14.06
N PRO A 9 -9.63 14.50 14.77
CA PRO A 9 -9.91 13.08 14.94
C PRO A 9 -9.96 12.36 13.59
N GLY A 10 -9.29 11.20 13.51
CA GLY A 10 -9.23 10.37 12.30
C GLY A 10 -8.17 10.80 11.28
N GLU A 11 -7.26 11.71 11.64
CA GLU A 11 -6.02 11.96 10.91
C GLU A 11 -4.93 11.02 11.40
N ALA A 12 -4.24 10.37 10.48
CA ALA A 12 -3.04 9.60 10.76
C ALA A 12 -1.85 10.10 9.93
N GLN A 13 -0.66 9.86 10.47
CA GLN A 13 0.61 10.07 9.79
C GLN A 13 1.30 8.72 9.68
N VAL A 14 1.80 8.42 8.48
CA VAL A 14 2.55 7.20 8.20
C VAL A 14 3.94 7.56 7.73
N ASP A 15 4.92 6.87 8.29
CA ASP A 15 6.32 6.99 7.94
C ASP A 15 7.02 5.63 7.95
N PHE A 16 8.18 5.56 7.31
CA PHE A 16 9.06 4.42 7.29
C PHE A 16 10.47 4.88 7.68
N GLY A 17 10.89 4.44 8.86
CA GLY A 17 12.25 4.65 9.32
C GLY A 17 13.14 3.45 9.06
N HIS A 18 14.44 3.63 9.27
CA HIS A 18 15.41 2.55 9.24
C HIS A 18 16.19 2.52 10.53
N ALA A 19 16.37 1.32 11.08
CA ALA A 19 17.16 1.09 12.29
C ALA A 19 18.12 -0.09 12.07
N LEU A 20 19.14 -0.16 12.92
CA LEU A 20 19.96 -1.36 13.06
C LEU A 20 19.38 -2.20 14.19
N ALA A 21 18.96 -3.42 13.90
CA ALA A 21 18.45 -4.37 14.87
C ALA A 21 19.36 -5.60 14.92
N LYS A 22 19.56 -6.15 16.13
CA LYS A 22 20.29 -7.41 16.31
C LYS A 22 19.32 -8.58 16.09
N VAL A 23 19.32 -9.14 14.89
CA VAL A 23 18.46 -10.26 14.49
C VAL A 23 19.32 -11.53 14.43
N ASN A 24 18.97 -12.53 15.24
CA ASN A 24 19.73 -13.79 15.35
C ASN A 24 21.24 -13.56 15.61
N GLY A 25 21.55 -12.64 16.53
CA GLY A 25 22.92 -12.32 16.89
C GLY A 25 23.69 -11.42 15.92
N ARG A 26 23.14 -11.14 14.72
CA ARG A 26 23.78 -10.29 13.70
C ARG A 26 23.08 -8.94 13.61
N LEU A 27 23.87 -7.87 13.50
CA LEU A 27 23.33 -6.53 13.26
C LEU A 27 22.84 -6.44 11.82
N ARG A 28 21.55 -6.11 11.63
CA ARG A 28 20.91 -5.97 10.32
C ARG A 28 20.19 -4.64 10.25
N LYS A 29 20.24 -4.01 9.09
CA LYS A 29 19.37 -2.86 8.80
C LYS A 29 17.95 -3.39 8.58
N VAL A 30 17.00 -2.85 9.33
CA VAL A 30 15.57 -3.14 9.21
C VAL A 30 14.84 -1.86 8.87
N ALA A 31 13.76 -1.99 8.11
CA ALA A 31 12.78 -0.92 7.93
C ALA A 31 11.76 -1.04 9.06
N PHE A 32 11.22 0.07 9.54
CA PHE A 32 10.10 0.03 10.49
C PHE A 32 8.99 0.98 10.00
N PHE A 33 7.81 0.39 9.84
CA PHE A 33 6.58 1.11 9.56
C PHE A 33 6.09 1.77 10.85
N VAL A 34 5.71 3.04 10.76
CA VAL A 34 5.08 3.78 11.86
C VAL A 34 3.77 4.36 11.35
N MET A 35 2.67 4.10 12.06
CA MET A 35 1.43 4.85 11.90
C MET A 35 1.10 5.52 13.24
N ALA A 36 1.00 6.85 13.23
CA ALA A 36 0.61 7.65 14.37
C ALA A 36 -0.77 8.27 14.14
N LEU A 37 -1.58 8.33 15.19
CA LEU A 37 -2.85 9.04 15.27
C LEU A 37 -2.63 10.23 16.22
N PRO A 38 -2.19 11.40 15.73
CA PRO A 38 -1.75 12.48 16.61
C PRO A 38 -2.85 13.08 17.49
N TYR A 39 -4.13 12.85 17.14
CA TYR A 39 -5.26 13.32 17.95
C TYR A 39 -5.39 12.59 19.29
N ASN A 40 -5.01 11.31 19.36
CA ASN A 40 -5.16 10.48 20.56
C ASN A 40 -3.80 9.95 21.08
N ASP A 41 -2.69 10.51 20.59
CA ASP A 41 -1.31 10.08 20.90
C ASP A 41 -1.05 8.57 20.71
N ALA A 42 -1.89 7.87 19.94
CA ALA A 42 -1.70 6.46 19.66
C ALA A 42 -0.72 6.24 18.51
N SER A 43 0.15 5.24 18.64
CA SER A 43 1.07 4.86 17.58
C SER A 43 1.17 3.34 17.45
N PHE A 44 1.41 2.90 16.22
CA PHE A 44 1.66 1.51 15.85
C PHE A 44 3.01 1.44 15.12
N VAL A 45 3.86 0.49 15.51
CA VAL A 45 5.17 0.29 14.90
C VAL A 45 5.35 -1.18 14.54
N MET A 46 5.81 -1.46 13.32
CA MET A 46 6.13 -2.82 12.87
C MET A 46 7.44 -2.83 12.08
N ALA A 47 8.36 -3.72 12.47
CA ALA A 47 9.63 -3.89 11.79
C ALA A 47 9.54 -4.92 10.65
N PHE A 48 10.19 -4.61 9.54
CA PHE A 48 10.30 -5.43 8.35
C PHE A 48 11.77 -5.56 7.93
N GLU A 49 12.10 -6.63 7.22
CA GLU A 49 13.47 -6.81 6.70
C GLU A 49 13.82 -5.80 5.60
N ARG A 50 12.82 -5.26 4.89
CA ARG A 50 12.98 -4.29 3.80
C ARG A 50 11.75 -3.41 3.67
N GLU A 51 11.95 -2.23 3.11
CA GLU A 51 10.87 -1.34 2.69
C GLU A 51 10.44 -1.70 1.25
N CYS A 52 9.22 -2.22 1.09
CA CYS A 52 8.59 -2.45 -0.21
C CYS A 52 7.07 -2.31 -0.13
N THR A 53 6.41 -2.36 -1.30
CA THR A 53 4.95 -2.20 -1.41
C THR A 53 4.18 -3.22 -0.58
N GLU A 54 4.64 -4.46 -0.50
CA GLU A 54 4.04 -5.52 0.31
C GLU A 54 4.10 -5.18 1.81
N THR A 55 5.26 -4.76 2.31
CA THR A 55 5.43 -4.37 3.72
C THR A 55 4.68 -3.09 4.07
N PHE A 56 4.50 -2.20 3.09
CA PHE A 56 3.69 -1.01 3.22
C PHE A 56 2.22 -1.37 3.44
N TRP A 57 1.65 -2.26 2.61
CA TRP A 57 0.26 -2.71 2.78
C TRP A 57 0.04 -3.55 4.03
N GLU A 58 0.96 -4.46 4.35
CA GLU A 58 0.89 -5.24 5.59
C GLU A 58 0.92 -4.34 6.84
N GLY A 59 1.80 -3.34 6.85
CA GLY A 59 1.87 -2.36 7.94
C GLY A 59 0.54 -1.64 8.18
N HIS A 60 -0.17 -1.25 7.11
CA HIS A 60 -1.50 -0.65 7.21
C HIS A 60 -2.55 -1.61 7.72
N ALA A 61 -2.61 -2.83 7.16
CA ALA A 61 -3.58 -3.83 7.58
C ALA A 61 -3.48 -4.10 9.08
N ARG A 62 -2.24 -4.29 9.57
CA ARG A 62 -1.96 -4.52 10.99
C ARG A 62 -2.22 -3.31 11.87
N ALA A 63 -1.91 -2.11 11.38
CA ALA A 63 -2.22 -0.88 12.10
C ALA A 63 -3.74 -0.69 12.26
N PHE A 64 -4.53 -0.90 11.21
CA PHE A 64 -5.98 -0.77 11.28
C PHE A 64 -6.63 -1.82 12.18
N GLU A 65 -6.11 -3.06 12.15
CA GLU A 65 -6.50 -4.11 13.10
C GLU A 65 -6.19 -3.68 14.55
N PHE A 66 -4.99 -3.16 14.81
CA PHE A 66 -4.57 -2.68 16.12
C PHE A 66 -5.42 -1.50 16.62
N PHE A 67 -5.75 -0.54 15.76
CA PHE A 67 -6.58 0.61 16.12
C PHE A 67 -8.08 0.30 16.16
N GLY A 68 -8.50 -0.88 15.67
CA GLY A 68 -9.91 -1.26 15.57
C GLY A 68 -10.71 -0.43 14.55
N GLY A 69 -10.04 0.18 13.56
CA GLY A 69 -10.67 1.07 12.61
C GLY A 69 -9.69 1.69 11.61
N VAL A 70 -10.24 2.43 10.65
CA VAL A 70 -9.47 3.10 9.59
C VAL A 70 -9.48 4.61 9.77
N SER A 71 -8.34 5.23 9.48
CA SER A 71 -8.20 6.69 9.47
C SER A 71 -8.94 7.30 8.28
N LYS A 72 -9.58 8.47 8.48
CA LYS A 72 -10.27 9.21 7.42
C LYS A 72 -9.30 9.88 6.46
N ARG A 73 -8.12 10.25 6.95
CA ARG A 73 -7.06 10.85 6.15
C ARG A 73 -5.71 10.37 6.67
N ILE A 74 -4.85 9.96 5.75
CA ILE A 74 -3.47 9.57 6.05
C ILE A 74 -2.54 10.51 5.30
N THR A 75 -1.61 11.11 6.03
CA THR A 75 -0.50 11.87 5.45
C THR A 75 0.73 10.98 5.46
N TYR A 76 1.37 10.87 4.30
CA TYR A 76 2.63 10.16 4.13
C TYR A 76 3.74 11.19 4.03
N ASP A 77 4.81 11.04 4.81
CA ASP A 77 6.07 11.67 4.41
C ASP A 77 6.63 10.90 3.20
N ASN A 78 7.38 11.56 2.33
CA ASN A 78 7.78 11.06 1.01
C ASN A 78 8.76 9.89 1.10
N THR A 79 8.27 8.74 1.57
CA THR A 79 8.97 7.49 1.47
C THR A 79 8.94 7.08 0.01
N LYS A 80 10.10 6.70 -0.56
CA LYS A 80 10.24 6.37 -1.98
C LYS A 80 9.26 5.27 -2.45
N VAL A 81 8.68 4.50 -1.53
CA VAL A 81 7.64 3.49 -1.80
C VAL A 81 6.26 4.09 -2.11
N ALA A 82 5.91 5.25 -1.58
CA ALA A 82 4.63 5.92 -1.87
C ALA A 82 4.57 6.53 -3.29
N VAL A 83 5.72 6.74 -3.93
CA VAL A 83 5.86 7.41 -5.24
C VAL A 83 6.51 6.49 -6.28
N ARG A 84 6.13 5.21 -6.34
CA ARG A 84 6.30 4.49 -7.61
C ARG A 84 5.28 5.05 -8.58
N GLN A 85 5.76 5.90 -9.50
CA GLN A 85 4.99 6.34 -10.66
C GLN A 85 4.32 5.12 -11.31
N PRO A 86 3.06 5.20 -11.76
CA PRO A 86 2.55 4.19 -12.68
C PRO A 86 3.52 4.12 -13.87
N PRO A 87 3.80 2.94 -14.45
CA PRO A 87 4.60 2.86 -15.65
C PRO A 87 4.04 3.85 -16.66
N GLN A 88 4.84 4.86 -17.03
CA GLN A 88 4.53 5.69 -18.18
C GLN A 88 4.54 4.75 -19.38
N ASP A 89 3.35 4.49 -19.91
CA ASP A 89 3.11 3.84 -21.19
C ASP A 89 3.71 2.42 -21.34
N VAL A 90 3.11 1.45 -20.64
CA VAL A 90 2.98 0.12 -21.27
C VAL A 90 1.63 0.13 -21.98
N ARG A 91 1.69 0.47 -23.27
CA ARG A 91 0.59 0.42 -24.22
C ARG A 91 -0.33 -0.77 -23.93
N ARG A 92 -1.64 -0.47 -23.91
CA ARG A 92 -2.73 -1.41 -24.14
C ARG A 92 -2.33 -2.44 -25.20
N HIS A 93 -2.04 -3.66 -24.81
CA HIS A 93 -2.12 -4.88 -25.63
C HIS A 93 -2.52 -6.01 -24.69
N LEU A 94 -3.76 -5.93 -24.21
CA LEU A 94 -4.49 -7.04 -23.58
C LEU A 94 -5.98 -6.72 -23.70
N ALA A 95 -6.40 -6.55 -24.95
CA ALA A 95 -7.78 -6.54 -25.37
C ALA A 95 -7.84 -7.09 -26.80
N ASP A 96 -7.28 -8.28 -27.03
CA ASP A 96 -7.48 -9.02 -28.29
C ASP A 96 -7.47 -10.56 -28.12
N GLU A 97 -7.44 -11.12 -26.91
CA GLU A 97 -7.43 -12.59 -26.71
C GLU A 97 -8.49 -13.13 -25.74
N PHE A 98 -9.66 -12.48 -25.63
CA PHE A 98 -10.79 -13.10 -24.91
C PHE A 98 -12.18 -12.80 -25.51
N VAL A 99 -12.26 -12.76 -26.85
CA VAL A 99 -13.52 -12.94 -27.60
C VAL A 99 -13.25 -13.84 -28.79
N ASP A 100 -13.01 -15.12 -28.55
CA ASP A 100 -13.46 -16.15 -29.49
C ASP A 100 -13.51 -17.52 -28.81
N GLY A 101 -14.62 -17.75 -28.12
CA GLY A 101 -14.93 -18.98 -27.42
C GLY A 101 -16.38 -19.37 -27.67
N HIS A 102 -16.77 -19.49 -28.95
CA HIS A 102 -18.00 -20.17 -29.32
C HIS A 102 -17.75 -21.18 -30.46
N PRO A 103 -17.98 -22.48 -30.23
CA PRO A 103 -17.72 -23.50 -31.24
C PRO A 103 -18.76 -23.43 -32.37
N ARG A 104 -18.28 -23.55 -33.60
CA ARG A 104 -19.07 -23.57 -34.84
C ARG A 104 -20.04 -24.75 -34.85
N GLY A 105 -21.31 -24.48 -35.15
CA GLY A 105 -22.34 -25.49 -35.40
C GLY A 105 -23.16 -25.16 -36.66
N GLN A 106 -22.80 -25.84 -37.75
CA GLN A 106 -23.63 -26.29 -38.88
C GLN A 106 -24.36 -25.28 -39.79
N ALA A 107 -23.98 -25.41 -41.06
CA ALA A 107 -24.64 -24.98 -42.28
C ALA A 107 -26.12 -25.38 -42.38
N HIS A 108 -26.94 -24.54 -43.03
CA HIS A 108 -27.69 -24.93 -44.24
C HIS A 108 -28.49 -23.76 -44.85
N ARG A 109 -28.20 -23.49 -46.13
CA ARG A 109 -29.12 -23.21 -47.27
C ARG A 109 -30.11 -22.02 -47.26
N ARG A 110 -29.89 -21.19 -48.29
CA ARG A 110 -30.78 -20.78 -49.40
C ARG A 110 -31.80 -19.62 -49.23
N ILE A 111 -31.58 -18.64 -50.13
CA ILE A 111 -32.49 -18.03 -51.13
C ILE A 111 -33.78 -17.35 -50.64
N GLY A 112 -33.95 -16.10 -51.08
CA GLY A 112 -35.19 -15.34 -51.14
C GLY A 112 -34.93 -13.92 -51.56
#